data_AF-A0A8T8I5Z1-F1
#
_entry.id   AF-A0A8T8I5Z1-F1
#
_cell.length_a   1.000
_cell.length_b   1.000
_cell.length_c   1.000
_cell.angle_alpha   90.00
_cell.angle_beta   90.00
_cell.angle_gamma   90.00
#
_symmetry.space_group_name_H-M   'P 1'
#
loop_
_entity.id
_entity.type
_entity.pdbx_description
1 polymer ?
#
loop_
_entity_poly.entity_id
_entity_poly.type
_entity_poly.pdbx_seq_one_letter_code
_entity_poly.pdbx_strand_id
1 'polypeptide(L)'
;MTDRTALHAAARGGDADAMVELALLLEGGITGDEEDGDPHAEVERWLGQAARAGNLRGVAELGAFLWHVRQDEQAALPWLTRAADGGDAGAMAVLGDVHDFLGDTDLARRWYGAAAALGDAGAAANLAALNRLIN
;
A
#
# COMPACT_ATOMS: atom_id res chain seq x y z
N MET A 1 1.81 24.11 4.45
CA MET A 1 2.00 23.33 5.69
C MET A 1 0.64 22.82 6.10
N THR A 2 0.35 21.53 5.90
CA THR A 2 -0.87 20.91 6.40
C THR A 2 -0.81 20.92 7.93
N ASP A 3 -1.83 21.45 8.58
CA ASP A 3 -1.89 21.51 10.04
C ASP A 3 -2.26 20.12 10.59
N ARG A 4 -1.30 19.46 11.24
CA ARG A 4 -1.45 18.13 11.85
C ARG A 4 -2.63 18.09 12.84
N THR A 5 -2.93 19.18 13.52
CA THR A 5 -4.05 19.25 14.48
C THR A 5 -5.39 19.28 13.74
N ALA A 6 -5.48 20.05 12.65
CA ALA A 6 -6.67 20.08 11.80
C ALA A 6 -6.92 18.72 11.15
N LEU A 7 -5.86 18.06 10.68
CA LEU A 7 -5.94 16.74 10.07
C LEU A 7 -6.44 15.67 11.05
N HIS A 8 -5.96 15.70 12.29
CA HIS A 8 -6.50 14.86 13.37
C HIS A 8 -8.00 15.11 13.63
N ALA A 9 -8.43 16.36 13.63
CA ALA A 9 -9.83 16.69 13.84
C ALA A 9 -10.72 16.19 12.70
N ALA A 10 -10.27 16.37 11.44
CA ALA A 10 -10.97 15.89 10.25
C ALA A 10 -11.06 14.35 10.21
N ALA A 11 -9.94 13.66 10.46
CA ALA A 11 -9.90 12.21 10.51
C ALA A 11 -10.83 11.65 11.61
N ARG A 12 -10.86 12.28 12.80
CA ARG A 12 -11.82 11.92 13.87
C ARG A 12 -13.27 12.23 13.50
N GLY A 13 -13.49 13.22 12.63
CA GLY A 13 -14.79 13.57 12.08
C GLY A 13 -15.31 12.61 11.02
N GLY A 14 -14.52 11.61 10.60
CA GLY A 14 -14.91 10.62 9.61
C GLY A 14 -14.45 10.93 8.18
N ASP A 15 -13.65 11.98 7.98
CA ASP A 15 -13.07 12.29 6.67
C ASP A 15 -12.01 11.25 6.29
N ALA A 16 -12.35 10.40 5.31
CA ALA A 16 -11.50 9.28 4.92
C ALA A 16 -10.23 9.71 4.18
N ASP A 17 -10.23 10.85 3.47
CA ASP A 17 -9.02 11.38 2.85
C ASP A 17 -8.08 11.92 3.93
N ALA A 18 -8.62 12.63 4.92
CA ALA A 18 -7.85 13.09 6.08
C ALA A 18 -7.26 11.92 6.90
N MET A 19 -7.96 10.79 7.00
CA MET A 19 -7.42 9.57 7.64
C MET A 19 -6.18 9.05 6.89
N VAL A 20 -6.22 9.00 5.56
CA VAL A 20 -5.07 8.57 4.75
C VAL A 20 -3.91 9.54 4.89
N GLU A 21 -4.17 10.83 4.72
CA GLU A 21 -3.13 11.87 4.85
C GLU A 21 -2.49 11.87 6.23
N LEU A 22 -3.29 11.64 7.29
CA LEU A 22 -2.78 11.54 8.65
C LEU A 22 -1.90 10.31 8.82
N ALA A 23 -2.32 9.16 8.29
CA ALA A 23 -1.54 7.94 8.36
C ALA A 23 -0.16 8.09 7.69
N LEU A 24 -0.13 8.68 6.48
CA LEU A 24 1.13 8.93 5.75
C LEU A 24 2.04 9.93 6.47
N LEU A 25 1.44 10.95 7.11
CA LEU A 25 2.20 11.89 7.93
C LEU A 25 2.80 11.22 9.17
N LEU A 26 2.03 10.34 9.82
CA LEU A 26 2.50 9.57 10.97
C LEU A 26 3.63 8.63 10.56
N GLU A 27 3.44 7.86 9.49
CA GLU A 27 4.45 6.93 8.96
C GLU A 27 5.78 7.64 8.64
N GLY A 28 5.74 8.77 7.94
CA GLY A 28 6.94 9.56 7.64
C GLY A 28 7.59 10.21 8.87
N GLY A 29 6.90 10.24 10.00
CA GLY A 29 7.39 10.75 11.28
C GLY A 29 7.95 9.68 12.21
N ILE A 30 7.85 8.40 11.84
CA ILE A 30 8.37 7.27 12.63
C ILE A 30 9.91 7.28 12.57
N THR A 31 10.55 7.27 13.73
CA THR A 31 11.99 7.26 13.89
C THR A 31 12.40 6.10 14.79
N GLY A 32 13.34 5.25 14.37
CA GLY A 32 13.68 3.98 15.04
C GLY A 32 14.20 4.03 16.49
N ASP A 33 14.11 5.18 17.15
CA ASP A 33 14.45 5.40 18.56
C ASP A 33 13.20 5.46 19.47
N GLU A 34 12.01 5.05 18.98
CA GLU A 34 10.80 5.01 19.82
C GLU A 34 10.92 3.91 20.89
N GLU A 35 11.22 4.32 22.13
CA GLU A 35 11.39 3.40 23.26
C GLU A 35 10.08 2.80 23.79
N ASP A 36 8.92 3.35 23.42
CA ASP A 36 7.61 2.94 23.95
C ASP A 36 6.55 2.73 22.85
N GLY A 37 6.19 1.46 22.64
CA GLY A 37 5.02 1.05 21.85
C GLY A 37 5.31 0.64 20.40
N ASP A 38 4.24 0.29 19.68
CA ASP A 38 4.29 0.00 18.25
C ASP A 38 3.96 1.28 17.45
N PRO A 39 4.96 1.98 16.88
CA PRO A 39 4.76 3.28 16.21
C PRO A 39 3.88 3.15 14.96
N HIS A 40 3.80 1.95 14.39
CA HIS A 40 3.04 1.61 13.20
C HIS A 40 1.55 1.32 13.50
N ALA A 41 1.19 1.09 14.76
CA ALA A 41 -0.18 0.76 15.14
C ALA A 41 -1.17 1.88 14.82
N GLU A 42 -0.76 3.14 14.97
CA GLU A 42 -1.64 4.27 14.67
C GLU A 42 -1.82 4.47 13.16
N VAL A 43 -0.76 4.26 12.37
CA VAL A 43 -0.81 4.29 10.89
C VAL A 43 -1.81 3.25 10.40
N GLU A 44 -1.65 2.01 10.83
CA GLU A 44 -2.52 0.89 10.45
C GLU A 44 -3.98 1.15 10.83
N ARG A 45 -4.22 1.72 12.02
CA ARG A 45 -5.58 2.05 12.46
C ARG A 45 -6.25 3.05 11.54
N TRP A 46 -5.55 4.14 11.18
CA TRP A 46 -6.11 5.19 10.33
C TRP A 46 -6.34 4.70 8.89
N LEU A 47 -5.37 3.97 8.31
CA LEU A 47 -5.54 3.34 7.00
C LEU A 47 -6.71 2.34 7.01
N GLY A 48 -6.81 1.52 8.05
CA GLY A 48 -7.93 0.59 8.25
C GLY A 48 -9.28 1.28 8.36
N GLN A 49 -9.35 2.45 8.99
CA GLN A 49 -10.58 3.24 9.04
C GLN A 49 -10.92 3.85 7.67
N ALA A 50 -9.94 4.42 6.96
CA ALA A 50 -10.13 4.95 5.61
C ALA A 50 -10.62 3.86 4.64
N ALA A 51 -9.99 2.68 4.66
CA ALA A 51 -10.35 1.53 3.84
C ALA A 51 -11.78 1.05 4.14
N ARG A 52 -12.17 0.97 5.43
CA ARG A 52 -13.55 0.62 5.83
C ARG A 52 -14.59 1.67 5.45
N ALA A 53 -14.19 2.95 5.38
CA ALA A 53 -15.02 4.03 4.87
C ALA A 53 -15.16 4.01 3.33
N GLY A 54 -14.50 3.07 2.64
CA GLY A 54 -14.58 2.90 1.19
C GLY A 54 -13.60 3.78 0.40
N ASN A 55 -12.63 4.41 1.07
CA ASN A 55 -11.60 5.19 0.39
C ASN A 55 -10.64 4.25 -0.35
N LEU A 56 -10.63 4.33 -1.69
CA LEU A 56 -9.81 3.45 -2.54
C LEU A 56 -8.32 3.65 -2.32
N ARG A 57 -7.88 4.89 -2.08
CA ARG A 57 -6.49 5.16 -1.70
C ARG A 57 -6.17 4.50 -0.36
N GLY A 58 -7.03 4.65 0.64
CA GLY A 58 -6.86 3.99 1.95
C GLY A 58 -6.79 2.47 1.86
N VAL A 59 -7.54 1.84 0.93
CA VAL A 59 -7.43 0.39 0.65
C VAL A 59 -6.05 0.04 0.09
N ALA A 60 -5.55 0.80 -0.89
CA ALA A 60 -4.25 0.57 -1.50
C ALA A 60 -3.09 0.76 -0.50
N GLU A 61 -3.11 1.89 0.22
CA GLU A 61 -2.09 2.25 1.21
C GLU A 61 -2.08 1.25 2.38
N LEU A 62 -3.23 0.76 2.84
CA LEU A 62 -3.29 -0.29 3.86
C LEU A 62 -2.63 -1.60 3.38
N GLY A 63 -2.92 -2.01 2.15
CA GLY A 63 -2.32 -3.21 1.57
C GLY A 63 -0.80 -3.09 1.46
N ALA A 64 -0.31 -1.96 0.94
CA ALA A 64 1.12 -1.68 0.82
C ALA A 64 1.82 -1.62 2.19
N PHE A 65 1.18 -0.98 3.17
CA PHE A 65 1.69 -0.90 4.54
C PHE A 65 1.82 -2.28 5.20
N LEU A 66 0.79 -3.12 5.07
CA LEU A 66 0.81 -4.48 5.63
C LEU A 66 1.91 -5.33 4.98
N TRP A 67 2.14 -5.19 3.68
CA TRP A 67 3.18 -5.92 2.97
C TRP A 67 4.60 -5.43 3.29
N HIS A 68 4.88 -4.12 3.12
CA HIS A 68 6.24 -3.60 3.21
C HIS A 68 6.69 -3.31 4.64
N VAL A 69 5.77 -2.88 5.51
CA VAL A 69 6.10 -2.41 6.87
C VAL A 69 5.81 -3.49 7.90
N ARG A 70 4.59 -4.06 7.88
CA ARG A 70 4.24 -5.14 8.82
C ARG A 70 4.79 -6.49 8.42
N GLN A 71 5.14 -6.67 7.15
CA GLN A 71 5.50 -7.97 6.58
C GLN A 71 4.42 -9.04 6.83
N ASP A 72 3.15 -8.61 6.90
CA ASP A 72 1.99 -9.49 7.06
C ASP A 72 1.34 -9.72 5.71
N GLU A 73 1.87 -10.72 5.00
CA GLU A 73 1.44 -11.08 3.65
C GLU A 73 -0.04 -11.50 3.61
N GLN A 74 -0.49 -12.25 4.63
CA GLN A 74 -1.86 -12.77 4.70
C GLN A 74 -2.86 -11.65 4.87
N ALA A 75 -2.54 -10.66 5.70
CA ALA A 75 -3.38 -9.49 5.87
C ALA A 75 -3.33 -8.56 4.65
N ALA A 76 -2.18 -8.43 3.97
CA ALA A 76 -2.01 -7.52 2.84
C ALA A 76 -2.80 -7.93 1.59
N LEU A 77 -2.74 -9.22 1.22
CA LEU A 77 -3.33 -9.78 0.00
C LEU A 77 -4.77 -9.35 -0.30
N PRO A 78 -5.74 -9.45 0.63
CA PRO A 78 -7.12 -9.06 0.34
C PRO A 78 -7.27 -7.56 0.07
N TRP A 79 -6.48 -6.70 0.73
CA TRP A 79 -6.52 -5.25 0.50
C TRP A 79 -5.88 -4.87 -0.83
N LEU A 80 -4.70 -5.44 -1.13
CA LEU A 80 -4.02 -5.25 -2.41
C LEU A 80 -4.87 -5.72 -3.58
N THR A 81 -5.49 -6.90 -3.47
CA THR A 81 -6.41 -7.44 -4.49
C THR A 81 -7.57 -6.48 -4.73
N ARG A 82 -8.20 -5.99 -3.66
CA ARG A 82 -9.31 -5.05 -3.76
C ARG A 82 -8.91 -3.72 -4.40
N ALA A 83 -7.73 -3.18 -4.09
CA ALA A 83 -7.21 -1.97 -4.70
C ALA A 83 -6.90 -2.18 -6.20
N ALA A 84 -6.25 -3.29 -6.54
CA ALA A 84 -5.95 -3.66 -7.92
C ALA A 84 -7.23 -3.86 -8.76
N ASP A 85 -8.25 -4.52 -8.21
CA ASP A 85 -9.58 -4.64 -8.84
C ASP A 85 -10.25 -3.26 -9.05
N GLY A 86 -9.93 -2.30 -8.19
CA GLY A 86 -10.32 -0.90 -8.32
C GLY A 86 -9.51 -0.09 -9.34
N GLY A 87 -8.53 -0.69 -10.00
CA GLY A 87 -7.67 -0.04 -10.99
C GLY A 87 -6.44 0.66 -10.42
N ASP A 88 -6.08 0.40 -9.15
CA ASP A 88 -4.89 1.00 -8.55
C ASP A 88 -3.61 0.33 -9.08
N ALA A 89 -2.82 1.09 -9.85
CA ALA A 89 -1.59 0.59 -10.47
C ALA A 89 -0.50 0.25 -9.45
N GLY A 90 -0.44 0.97 -8.33
CA GLY A 90 0.53 0.71 -7.26
C GLY A 90 0.24 -0.62 -6.57
N ALA A 91 -1.02 -0.88 -6.22
CA ALA A 91 -1.44 -2.16 -5.66
C ALA A 91 -1.21 -3.33 -6.62
N MET A 92 -1.43 -3.13 -7.93
CA MET A 92 -1.05 -4.12 -8.95
C MET A 92 0.46 -4.38 -8.95
N ALA A 93 1.30 -3.34 -8.83
CA ALA A 93 2.75 -3.50 -8.74
C ALA A 93 3.15 -4.31 -7.49
N VAL A 94 2.55 -4.01 -6.33
CA VAL A 94 2.81 -4.74 -5.08
C VAL A 94 2.33 -6.20 -5.18
N LEU A 95 1.19 -6.49 -5.82
CA LEU A 95 0.79 -7.88 -6.10
C LEU A 95 1.80 -8.59 -7.01
N GLY A 96 2.40 -7.86 -7.95
CA GLY A 96 3.54 -8.34 -8.73
C GLY A 96 4.70 -8.77 -7.83
N ASP A 97 5.10 -7.92 -6.88
CA ASP A 97 6.16 -8.20 -5.91
C ASP A 97 5.83 -9.42 -5.03
N VAL A 98 4.59 -9.51 -4.56
CA VAL A 98 4.11 -10.65 -3.74
C VAL A 98 4.27 -11.95 -4.51
N HIS A 99 3.77 -12.02 -5.75
CA HIS A 99 3.84 -13.25 -6.54
C HIS A 99 5.27 -13.56 -7.00
N ASP A 100 6.11 -12.56 -7.24
CA ASP A 100 7.53 -12.79 -7.55
C ASP A 100 8.26 -13.41 -6.36
N PHE A 101 8.01 -12.88 -5.15
CA PHE A 101 8.56 -13.43 -3.90
C PHE A 101 8.13 -14.87 -3.64
N LEU A 102 6.87 -15.21 -3.95
CA LEU A 102 6.34 -16.58 -3.85
C LEU A 102 6.86 -17.53 -4.94
N GLY A 103 7.59 -17.01 -5.94
CA GLY A 103 8.09 -17.78 -7.09
C GLY A 103 7.03 -18.02 -8.17
N ASP A 104 5.86 -17.40 -8.07
CA ASP A 104 4.78 -17.47 -9.06
C ASP A 104 5.03 -16.47 -10.20
N THR A 105 6.13 -16.67 -10.94
CA THR A 105 6.60 -15.71 -11.96
C THR A 105 5.54 -15.38 -13.02
N ASP A 106 4.66 -16.32 -13.35
CA ASP A 106 3.56 -16.10 -14.30
C ASP A 106 2.52 -15.09 -13.78
N LEU A 107 2.17 -15.17 -12.49
CA LEU A 107 1.26 -14.21 -11.86
C LEU A 107 1.96 -12.87 -11.65
N ALA A 108 3.22 -12.88 -11.24
CA ALA A 108 4.03 -11.67 -11.12
C ALA A 108 4.05 -10.87 -12.43
N ARG A 109 4.34 -11.54 -13.56
CA ARG A 109 4.32 -10.88 -14.89
C ARG A 109 2.96 -10.31 -15.26
N ARG A 110 1.86 -11.00 -14.92
CA ARG A 110 0.50 -10.50 -15.20
C ARG A 110 0.21 -9.22 -14.43
N TRP A 111 0.53 -9.19 -13.15
CA TRP A 111 0.30 -8.04 -12.30
C TRP A 111 1.20 -6.85 -12.65
N TYR A 112 2.50 -7.09 -12.86
CA TYR A 112 3.40 -6.04 -13.35
C TYR A 112 2.99 -5.53 -14.73
N GLY A 113 2.51 -6.40 -15.63
CA GLY A 113 1.99 -6.00 -16.92
C GLY A 113 0.76 -5.11 -16.83
N ALA A 114 -0.17 -5.42 -15.91
CA ALA A 114 -1.34 -4.60 -15.66
C ALA A 114 -0.95 -3.22 -15.12
N ALA A 115 -0.07 -3.15 -14.11
CA ALA A 115 0.45 -1.91 -13.56
C ALA A 115 1.20 -1.07 -14.61
N ALA A 116 2.08 -1.71 -15.40
CA ALA A 116 2.83 -1.05 -16.46
C ALA A 116 1.92 -0.47 -17.57
N ALA A 117 0.82 -1.17 -17.90
CA ALA A 117 -0.17 -0.67 -18.85
C ALA A 117 -0.89 0.61 -18.38
N LEU A 118 -0.93 0.82 -17.06
CA LEU A 118 -1.43 2.05 -16.43
C LEU A 118 -0.34 3.11 -16.20
N GLY A 119 0.89 2.87 -16.66
CA GLY A 119 2.00 3.81 -16.61
C GLY A 119 2.93 3.65 -15.41
N ASP A 120 2.79 2.57 -14.62
CA ASP A 120 3.72 2.31 -13.52
C ASP A 120 5.11 1.91 -14.07
N ALA A 121 6.08 2.81 -13.92
CA ALA A 121 7.42 2.63 -14.44
C ALA A 121 8.22 1.57 -13.66
N GLY A 122 7.94 1.40 -12.36
CA GLY A 122 8.58 0.39 -11.52
C GLY A 122 8.17 -1.01 -11.95
N ALA A 123 6.87 -1.22 -12.11
CA ALA A 123 6.30 -2.46 -12.63
C ALA A 123 6.80 -2.76 -14.04
N ALA A 124 6.91 -1.76 -14.93
CA ALA A 124 7.48 -1.95 -16.26
C ALA A 124 8.94 -2.44 -16.21
N ALA A 125 9.74 -1.91 -15.28
CA ALA A 125 11.12 -2.35 -15.08
C ALA A 125 11.19 -3.78 -14.53
N ASN A 126 10.36 -4.12 -13.53
CA ASN A 126 10.29 -5.46 -12.95
C ASN A 126 9.83 -6.50 -13.97
N LEU A 127 8.80 -6.19 -14.76
CA LEU A 127 8.36 -7.04 -15.87
C LEU A 127 9.48 -7.30 -16.88
N ALA A 128 10.24 -6.26 -17.24
CA ALA A 128 11.37 -6.40 -18.15
C ALA A 128 12.49 -7.28 -17.54
N ALA A 129 12.72 -7.19 -16.23
CA ALA A 129 13.67 -8.06 -15.53
C ALA A 129 13.21 -9.52 -15.55
N LEU A 130 11.95 -9.81 -15.22
CA LEU A 130 11.40 -11.16 -15.25
C LEU A 130 11.48 -11.79 -16.64
N ASN A 131 11.17 -11.03 -17.68
CA ASN A 131 11.23 -11.53 -19.06
C ASN A 131 12.66 -11.90 -19.52
N ARG A 132 13.70 -11.30 -18.92
CA ARG A 132 15.11 -11.60 -19.25
C ARG A 132 15.62 -12.88 -18.59
N LEU A 133 15.00 -13.33 -17.50
CA LEU A 133 15.45 -14.51 -16.76
C LEU A 133 15.06 -15.85 -17.42
N ILE A 134 14.21 -15.80 -18.46
CA ILE A 134 13.59 -16.98 -19.09
C ILE A 134 14.10 -17.18 -20.53
N ASN A 135 15.11 -16.41 -20.96
CA ASN A 135 15.70 -16.44 -22.31
C ASN A 135 17.18 -16.87 -22.25
#